data_AF-A0AAV1HHL7-F1
#
_entry.id   AF-A0AAV1HHL7-F1
#
_cell.length_a   1.000
_cell.length_b   1.000
_cell.length_c   1.000
_cell.angle_alpha   90.00
_cell.angle_beta   90.00
_cell.angle_gamma   90.00
#
_symmetry.space_group_name_H-M   'P 1'
#
loop_
_entity.id
_entity.type
_entity.pdbx_description
1 polymer ?
#
loop_
_entity_poly.entity_id
_entity_poly.type
_entity_poly.pdbx_seq_one_letter_code
_entity_poly.pdbx_strand_id
1 'polypeptide(L)'
;MSDEKNPTVSVIAPLHALLLQAIQGTLGDSLFVRELKEAIHQDLSNSYTSEVEKATLNLASALDPRFKVLPFLPEEDKQETLSRMVVKAGITEETKMSRDPHLQKEECPVRYMNYLETLLGKPAGRQWHQHFQRSQPVTVQQRR
;
A
#
# COMPACT_ATOMS: atom_id res chain seq x y z
N MET A 1 -14.58 -13.71 -0.93
CA MET A 1 -13.57 -12.63 -1.03
C MET A 1 -12.86 -12.36 0.30
N SER A 2 -13.35 -12.85 1.45
CA SER A 2 -12.64 -12.79 2.75
C SER A 2 -11.60 -13.89 2.98
N ASP A 3 -11.38 -14.77 2.00
CA ASP A 3 -10.39 -15.86 2.10
C ASP A 3 -8.97 -15.42 1.74
N GLU A 4 -8.78 -14.13 1.40
CA GLU A 4 -7.46 -13.56 1.12
C GLU A 4 -6.66 -13.52 2.43
N LYS A 5 -5.64 -14.40 2.52
CA LYS A 5 -4.77 -14.50 3.70
C LYS A 5 -4.01 -13.20 4.01
N ASN A 6 -3.83 -12.34 3.02
CA ASN A 6 -3.16 -11.04 3.12
C ASN A 6 -3.97 -9.98 2.36
N PRO A 7 -5.00 -9.39 2.98
CA PRO A 7 -5.79 -8.36 2.32
C PRO A 7 -4.92 -7.14 2.01
N THR A 8 -5.09 -6.57 0.81
CA THR A 8 -4.30 -5.43 0.34
C THR A 8 -5.12 -4.14 0.31
N VAL A 9 -4.51 -3.03 0.75
CA VAL A 9 -5.13 -1.68 0.75
C VAL A 9 -5.57 -1.25 -0.66
N SER A 10 -4.89 -1.73 -1.71
CA SER A 10 -5.21 -1.47 -3.12
C SER A 10 -6.58 -1.98 -3.58
N VAL A 11 -7.23 -2.85 -2.80
CA VAL A 11 -8.54 -3.42 -3.14
C VAL A 11 -9.68 -2.56 -2.58
N ILE A 12 -9.41 -1.71 -1.59
CA ILE A 12 -10.45 -0.96 -0.86
C ILE A 12 -11.20 0.01 -1.78
N ALA A 13 -10.50 0.87 -2.53
CA ALA A 13 -11.17 1.83 -3.42
C ALA A 13 -11.97 1.15 -4.55
N PRO A 14 -11.44 0.14 -5.27
CA PRO A 14 -12.22 -0.62 -6.25
C PRO A 14 -13.47 -1.26 -5.66
N LEU A 15 -13.37 -1.89 -4.46
CA LEU A 15 -14.52 -2.53 -3.82
C LEU A 15 -15.54 -1.51 -3.32
N HIS A 16 -15.09 -0.40 -2.75
CA HIS A 16 -15.96 0.66 -2.27
C HIS A 16 -16.82 1.23 -3.39
N ALA A 17 -16.21 1.56 -4.54
CA ALA A 17 -16.93 2.01 -5.73
C ALA A 17 -17.91 0.93 -6.26
N LEU A 18 -17.48 -0.33 -6.30
CA LEU A 18 -18.34 -1.44 -6.72
C LEU A 18 -19.56 -1.60 -5.81
N LEU A 19 -19.37 -1.51 -4.49
CA LEU A 19 -20.46 -1.63 -3.52
C LEU A 19 -21.46 -0.48 -3.63
N LEU A 20 -20.96 0.76 -3.78
CA LEU A 20 -21.82 1.92 -4.01
C LEU A 20 -22.67 1.76 -5.27
N GLN A 21 -22.06 1.31 -6.38
CA GLN A 21 -22.77 1.04 -7.61
C GLN A 21 -23.80 -0.09 -7.47
N ALA A 22 -23.44 -1.19 -6.80
CA ALA A 22 -24.30 -2.36 -6.66
C ALA A 22 -25.53 -2.13 -5.77
N ILE A 23 -25.44 -1.20 -4.81
CA ILE A 23 -26.49 -0.95 -3.81
C ILE A 23 -27.48 0.13 -4.27
N GLN A 24 -27.26 0.75 -5.44
CA GLN A 24 -28.20 1.73 -5.99
C GLN A 24 -29.63 1.16 -6.09
N GLY A 25 -30.61 2.00 -5.74
CA GLY A 25 -32.02 1.65 -5.80
C GLY A 25 -32.45 1.32 -7.22
N THR A 26 -33.19 0.23 -7.38
CA THR A 26 -33.74 -0.22 -8.66
C THR A 26 -35.25 -0.05 -8.68
N LEU A 27 -35.82 0.18 -9.86
CA LEU A 27 -37.25 0.48 -10.01
C LEU A 27 -38.17 -0.67 -9.55
N GLY A 28 -37.63 -1.90 -9.47
CA GLY A 28 -38.34 -3.09 -9.02
C GLY A 28 -38.21 -3.40 -7.52
N ASP A 29 -37.49 -2.58 -6.76
CA ASP A 29 -37.33 -2.80 -5.32
C ASP A 29 -38.64 -2.54 -4.57
N SER A 30 -38.92 -3.35 -3.55
CA SER A 30 -39.98 -3.04 -2.59
C SER A 30 -39.60 -1.80 -1.76
N LEU A 31 -40.59 -1.15 -1.15
CA LEU A 31 -40.35 0.02 -0.30
C LEU A 31 -39.28 -0.24 0.77
N PHE A 32 -39.41 -1.36 1.49
CA PHE A 32 -38.45 -1.76 2.52
C PHE A 32 -37.04 -2.01 1.96
N VAL A 33 -36.92 -2.71 0.82
CA VAL A 33 -35.60 -2.98 0.21
C VAL A 33 -34.95 -1.68 -0.26
N ARG A 34 -35.73 -0.76 -0.82
CA ARG A 34 -35.24 0.56 -1.22
C ARG A 34 -34.72 1.35 -0.01
N GLU A 35 -35.49 1.42 1.07
CA GLU A 35 -35.08 2.10 2.31
C GLU A 35 -33.81 1.47 2.91
N LEU A 36 -33.71 0.14 2.92
CA LEU A 36 -32.52 -0.56 3.38
C LEU A 36 -31.30 -0.27 2.50
N LYS A 37 -31.45 -0.33 1.17
CA LYS A 37 -30.39 0.01 0.21
C LYS A 37 -29.93 1.46 0.38
N GLU A 38 -30.86 2.39 0.55
CA GLU A 38 -30.57 3.81 0.81
C GLU A 38 -29.75 3.98 2.09
N ALA A 39 -30.14 3.33 3.19
CA ALA A 39 -29.42 3.39 4.46
C ALA A 39 -27.99 2.84 4.34
N ILE A 40 -27.81 1.70 3.66
CA ILE A 40 -26.47 1.12 3.45
C ILE A 40 -25.64 2.00 2.51
N HIS A 41 -26.24 2.52 1.44
CA HIS A 41 -25.54 3.41 0.50
C HIS A 41 -25.07 4.68 1.21
N GLN A 42 -25.90 5.28 2.05
CA GLN A 42 -25.52 6.45 2.85
C GLN A 42 -24.36 6.13 3.79
N ASP A 43 -24.42 5.02 4.53
CA ASP A 43 -23.35 4.59 5.43
C ASP A 43 -22.01 4.38 4.68
N LEU A 44 -22.05 3.67 3.55
CA LEU A 44 -20.89 3.46 2.71
C LEU A 44 -20.36 4.76 2.11
N SER A 45 -21.24 5.67 1.68
CA SER A 45 -20.82 6.95 1.08
C SER A 45 -20.10 7.88 2.07
N ASN A 46 -20.39 7.71 3.37
CA ASN A 46 -19.72 8.44 4.44
C ASN A 46 -18.36 7.83 4.83
N SER A 47 -18.07 6.62 4.34
CA SER A 47 -16.77 5.98 4.52
C SER A 47 -15.73 6.61 3.58
N TYR A 48 -14.53 6.87 4.09
CA TYR A 48 -13.39 7.43 3.33
C TYR A 48 -13.68 8.79 2.67
N THR A 49 -14.35 9.69 3.39
CA THR A 49 -14.72 11.02 2.87
C THR A 49 -13.55 12.01 2.84
N SER A 50 -12.50 11.76 3.62
CA SER A 50 -11.31 12.62 3.65
C SER A 50 -10.55 12.55 2.33
N GLU A 51 -10.19 13.72 1.80
CA GLU A 51 -9.38 13.85 0.57
C GLU A 51 -8.02 13.14 0.69
N VAL A 52 -7.46 13.09 1.91
CA VAL A 52 -6.21 12.37 2.16
C VAL A 52 -6.40 10.85 2.07
N GLU A 53 -7.52 10.34 2.60
CA GLU A 53 -7.84 8.91 2.56
C GLU A 53 -8.13 8.47 1.13
N LYS A 54 -9.00 9.18 0.41
CA LYS A 54 -9.31 8.91 -1.00
C LYS A 54 -8.05 8.90 -1.86
N ALA A 55 -7.22 9.93 -1.74
CA ALA A 55 -5.97 10.01 -2.49
C ALA A 55 -5.00 8.87 -2.16
N THR A 56 -4.97 8.42 -0.90
CA THR A 56 -4.13 7.30 -0.47
C THR A 56 -4.63 5.98 -1.04
N LEU A 57 -5.93 5.72 -0.97
CA LEU A 57 -6.54 4.49 -1.49
C LEU A 57 -6.46 4.41 -3.02
N ASN A 58 -6.69 5.53 -3.72
CA ASN A 58 -6.56 5.62 -5.17
C ASN A 58 -5.11 5.39 -5.61
N LEU A 59 -4.13 5.98 -4.90
CA LEU A 59 -2.72 5.74 -5.18
C LEU A 59 -2.31 4.29 -4.91
N ALA A 60 -2.77 3.70 -3.80
CA ALA A 60 -2.51 2.29 -3.50
C ALA A 60 -3.06 1.37 -4.60
N SER A 61 -4.24 1.69 -5.13
CA SER A 61 -4.85 0.96 -6.24
C SER A 61 -4.07 1.15 -7.54
N ALA A 62 -3.61 2.36 -7.84
CA ALA A 62 -2.82 2.67 -9.05
C ALA A 62 -1.48 1.92 -9.09
N LEU A 63 -0.87 1.69 -7.91
CA LEU A 63 0.36 0.91 -7.76
C LEU A 63 0.15 -0.61 -7.87
N ASP A 64 -1.09 -1.08 -7.77
CA ASP A 64 -1.43 -2.49 -7.94
C ASP A 64 -1.67 -2.79 -9.44
N PRO A 65 -0.92 -3.71 -10.06
CA PRO A 65 -1.09 -4.05 -11.47
C PRO A 65 -2.52 -4.46 -11.85
N ARG A 66 -3.30 -5.01 -10.91
CA ARG A 66 -4.70 -5.40 -11.11
C ARG A 66 -5.61 -4.20 -11.40
N PHE A 67 -5.26 -3.02 -10.88
CA PHE A 67 -6.09 -1.82 -10.94
C PHE A 67 -5.37 -0.62 -11.57
N LYS A 68 -4.26 -0.83 -12.27
CA LYS A 68 -3.45 0.23 -12.90
C LYS A 68 -4.25 1.19 -13.79
N VAL A 69 -5.31 0.71 -14.45
CA VAL A 69 -6.19 1.53 -15.31
C VAL A 69 -7.30 2.25 -14.53
N LEU A 70 -7.40 2.04 -13.22
CA LEU A 70 -8.32 2.67 -12.29
C LEU A 70 -9.77 2.66 -12.78
N PRO A 71 -10.35 1.50 -13.17
CA PRO A 71 -11.63 1.44 -13.91
C PRO A 71 -12.83 1.96 -13.11
N PHE A 72 -12.67 2.12 -11.80
CA PHE A 72 -13.67 2.59 -10.86
C PHE A 72 -13.70 4.12 -10.68
N LEU A 73 -12.75 4.85 -11.28
CA LEU A 73 -12.69 6.31 -11.22
C LEU A 73 -13.15 6.96 -12.54
N PRO A 74 -13.74 8.17 -12.48
CA PRO A 74 -13.95 9.00 -13.66
C PRO A 74 -12.60 9.47 -14.23
N GLU A 75 -12.61 9.96 -15.48
CA GLU A 75 -11.37 10.27 -16.19
C GLU A 75 -10.59 11.40 -15.51
N GLU A 76 -11.26 12.42 -14.97
CA GLU A 76 -10.59 13.50 -14.23
C GLU A 76 -9.79 13.00 -13.02
N ASP A 77 -10.39 12.13 -12.20
CA ASP A 77 -9.78 11.61 -10.97
C ASP A 77 -8.64 10.63 -11.27
N LYS A 78 -8.72 9.91 -12.39
CA LYS A 78 -7.62 9.06 -12.88
C LYS A 78 -6.39 9.90 -13.19
N GLN A 79 -6.57 10.97 -13.99
CA GLN A 79 -5.47 11.83 -14.38
C GLN A 79 -4.84 12.52 -13.17
N GLU A 80 -5.66 12.94 -12.21
CA GLU A 80 -5.17 13.49 -10.95
C GLU A 80 -4.35 12.46 -10.15
N THR A 81 -4.87 11.24 -10.00
CA THR A 81 -4.19 10.16 -9.25
C THR A 81 -2.83 9.83 -9.88
N LEU A 82 -2.77 9.71 -11.21
CA LEU A 82 -1.53 9.43 -11.93
C LEU A 82 -0.54 10.59 -11.82
N SER A 83 -1.01 11.84 -11.92
CA SER A 83 -0.16 13.03 -11.74
C SER A 83 0.45 13.08 -10.33
N ARG A 84 -0.35 12.83 -9.30
CA ARG A 84 0.12 12.73 -7.90
C ARG A 84 1.14 11.62 -7.72
N MET A 85 0.97 10.48 -8.40
CA MET A 85 1.91 9.36 -8.37
C MET A 85 3.27 9.76 -8.98
N VAL A 86 3.28 10.41 -10.14
CA VAL A 86 4.51 10.87 -10.80
C VAL A 86 5.25 11.89 -9.93
N VAL A 87 4.55 12.85 -9.33
CA VAL A 87 5.16 13.83 -8.42
C VAL A 87 5.83 13.15 -7.23
N LYS A 88 5.13 12.20 -6.57
CA LYS A 88 5.71 11.45 -5.44
C LYS A 88 6.93 10.60 -5.85
N ALA A 89 6.90 10.03 -7.05
CA ALA A 89 8.05 9.30 -7.59
C ALA A 89 9.24 10.24 -7.86
N GLY A 90 9.01 11.42 -8.45
CA GLY A 90 10.06 12.42 -8.70
C GLY A 90 10.71 12.93 -7.42
N ILE A 91 9.92 13.26 -6.39
CA ILE A 91 10.43 13.67 -5.06
C ILE A 91 11.34 12.58 -4.45
N THR A 92 11.01 11.31 -4.69
CA THR A 92 11.78 10.17 -4.20
C THR A 92 13.15 10.05 -4.88
N GLU A 93 13.29 10.48 -6.13
CA GLU A 93 14.57 10.47 -6.86
C GLU A 93 15.48 11.65 -6.46
N GLU A 94 14.91 12.84 -6.21
CA GLU A 94 15.68 14.00 -5.73
C GLU A 94 16.24 13.78 -4.31
N THR A 95 15.49 13.11 -3.44
CA THR A 95 15.97 12.72 -2.09
C THR A 95 17.04 11.62 -2.11
N LYS A 96 17.16 10.85 -3.20
CA LYS A 96 18.27 9.90 -3.40
C LYS A 96 19.55 10.58 -3.89
N MET A 97 19.43 11.68 -4.63
CA MET A 97 20.58 12.42 -5.19
C MET A 97 21.34 13.28 -4.17
N SER A 98 20.71 13.65 -3.05
CA SER A 98 21.35 14.39 -1.93
C SER A 98 22.05 13.49 -0.89
N ARG A 99 22.25 12.18 -1.18
CA ARG A 99 23.09 11.30 -0.36
C ARG A 99 24.46 11.14 -1.04
N ASP A 100 25.44 11.89 -0.53
CA ASP A 100 26.86 11.82 -0.89
C ASP A 100 27.40 10.36 -0.85
N PRO A 101 28.15 9.89 -1.86
CA PRO A 101 28.67 8.52 -1.93
C PRO A 101 30.02 8.32 -1.20
N HIS A 102 30.30 9.07 -0.13
CA HIS A 102 31.51 8.87 0.69
C HIS A 102 31.17 8.38 2.11
N LEU A 103 31.06 7.05 2.22
CA LEU A 103 31.36 6.22 3.39
C LEU A 103 30.81 6.67 4.76
N GLN A 104 29.65 6.13 5.14
CA GLN A 104 29.54 5.51 6.45
C GLN A 104 29.10 4.06 6.25
N LYS A 105 30.01 3.13 6.58
CA LYS A 105 29.59 1.81 7.06
C LYS A 105 28.71 2.11 8.27
N GLU A 106 27.41 2.10 8.09
CA GLU A 106 26.53 1.92 9.24
C GLU A 106 26.83 0.51 9.75
N GLU A 107 27.67 0.42 10.77
CA GLU A 107 27.61 -0.70 11.70
C GLU A 107 26.14 -0.87 12.07
N CYS A 108 25.58 -2.06 11.79
CA CYS A 108 24.21 -2.36 12.16
C CYS A 108 24.04 -2.00 13.65
N PRO A 109 23.24 -0.97 14.00
CA PRO A 109 23.13 -0.59 15.39
C PRO A 109 22.44 -1.74 16.10
N VAL A 110 23.19 -2.40 16.99
CA VAL A 110 22.77 -3.49 17.89
C VAL A 110 21.46 -3.16 18.64
N ARG A 111 21.05 -1.88 18.63
CA ARG A 111 19.79 -1.37 19.17
C ARG A 111 18.51 -1.89 18.49
N TYR A 112 18.53 -2.32 17.22
CA TYR A 112 17.29 -2.83 16.59
C TYR A 112 16.84 -4.19 17.15
N MET A 113 17.74 -4.93 17.80
CA MET A 113 17.38 -6.18 18.46
C MET A 113 16.66 -5.96 19.80
N ASN A 114 16.88 -4.83 20.47
CA ASN A 114 16.26 -4.58 21.77
C ASN A 114 14.80 -4.13 21.66
N TYR A 115 14.39 -3.50 20.55
CA TYR A 115 13.02 -2.99 20.41
C TYR A 115 12.00 -4.12 20.28
N LEU A 116 12.36 -5.17 19.52
CA LEU A 116 11.54 -6.38 19.40
C LEU A 116 11.57 -7.22 20.68
N GLU A 117 12.71 -7.29 21.38
CA GLU A 117 12.76 -7.94 22.71
C GLU A 117 11.91 -7.21 23.77
N THR A 118 11.77 -5.89 23.65
CA THR A 118 10.94 -5.07 24.56
C THR A 118 9.45 -5.23 24.28
N LEU A 119 9.06 -5.37 23.00
CA LEU A 119 7.66 -5.47 22.59
C LEU A 119 7.07 -6.88 22.71
N LEU A 120 7.88 -7.92 22.49
CA LEU A 120 7.40 -9.31 22.42
C LEU A 120 7.78 -10.14 23.66
N GLY A 121 8.56 -9.58 24.59
CA GLY A 121 9.19 -10.31 25.68
C GLY A 121 10.24 -11.30 25.16
N LYS A 122 11.31 -11.55 25.92
CA LYS A 122 12.38 -12.47 25.50
C LYS A 122 11.80 -13.87 25.26
N PRO A 123 11.79 -14.41 24.03
CA PRO A 123 11.56 -15.83 23.85
C PRO A 123 12.80 -16.56 24.36
N ALA A 124 12.61 -17.40 25.36
CA ALA A 124 13.68 -18.20 25.93
C ALA A 124 14.32 -19.08 24.84
N GLY A 125 15.56 -18.76 24.48
CA GLY A 125 16.48 -19.59 23.71
C GLY A 125 16.19 -19.66 22.21
N ARG A 126 17.00 -18.95 21.41
CA ARG A 126 17.63 -19.48 20.18
C ARG A 126 18.61 -18.44 19.60
N GLN A 127 19.86 -18.85 19.43
CA GLN A 127 21.02 -18.02 19.07
C GLN A 127 21.12 -17.88 17.53
N TRP A 128 20.76 -16.72 16.97
CA TRP A 128 20.72 -16.49 15.51
C TRP A 128 22.06 -16.05 14.88
N HIS A 129 23.18 -16.12 15.59
CA HIS A 129 24.49 -15.64 15.11
C HIS A 129 25.19 -16.55 14.08
N GLN A 130 24.53 -17.65 13.67
CA GLN A 130 24.98 -18.69 12.75
C GLN A 130 25.36 -18.28 11.31
N HIS A 131 24.41 -17.67 10.60
CA HIS A 131 24.15 -18.09 9.22
C HIS A 131 24.46 -17.08 8.11
N PHE A 132 25.02 -15.91 8.43
CA PHE A 132 25.23 -14.84 7.45
C PHE A 132 26.71 -14.48 7.23
N GLN A 133 27.58 -15.48 7.14
CA GLN A 133 28.94 -15.31 6.65
C GLN A 133 29.29 -16.40 5.63
N ARG A 134 28.87 -16.21 4.37
CA ARG A 134 29.50 -16.84 3.19
C ARG A 134 28.88 -16.28 1.90
N SER A 135 29.29 -15.07 1.54
CA SER A 135 29.20 -14.58 0.16
C SER A 135 30.26 -13.50 -0.01
N GLN A 136 31.47 -13.91 -0.35
CA GLN A 136 32.54 -13.01 -0.80
C GLN A 136 32.37 -12.80 -2.32
N PRO A 137 32.47 -11.57 -2.86
CA PRO A 137 32.45 -11.34 -4.30
C PRO A 137 33.80 -11.71 -4.94
N VAL A 138 33.77 -12.50 -6.00
CA VAL A 138 34.93 -12.87 -6.84
C VAL A 138 35.32 -11.66 -7.70
N THR A 139 36.58 -11.27 -7.62
CA THR A 139 37.17 -10.17 -8.40
C THR A 139 37.42 -10.63 -9.84
N VAL A 140 36.81 -9.96 -10.83
CA VAL A 140 37.07 -10.19 -12.26
C VAL A 140 38.38 -9.50 -12.64
N GLN A 141 39.39 -10.29 -12.97
CA GLN A 141 40.70 -9.81 -13.40
C GLN A 141 40.73 -9.69 -14.94
N GLN A 142 40.83 -8.47 -15.45
CA GLN A 142 41.06 -8.17 -16.87
C GLN A 142 42.43 -8.74 -17.32
N ARG A 143 42.44 -9.59 -18.35
CA ARG A 143 43.65 -9.90 -19.12
C ARG A 143 43.61 -9.15 -20.46
N ARG A 144 44.68 -8.38 -20.69
CA ARG A 144 45.14 -7.97 -22.02
C ARG A 144 45.79 -9.16 -22.73
#